data_AF-A0A4U8Z1X6-F1
#
_entry.id   AF-A0A4U8Z1X6-F1
#
_cell.length_a   1.000
_cell.length_b   1.000
_cell.length_c   1.000
_cell.angle_alpha   90.00
_cell.angle_beta   90.00
_cell.angle_gamma   90.00
#
_symmetry.space_group_name_H-M   'P 1'
#
loop_
_entity.id
_entity.type
_entity.pdbx_description
1 polymer ?
#
loop_
_entity_poly.entity_id
_entity_poly.type
_entity_poly.pdbx_seq_one_letter_code
_entity_poly.pdbx_strand_id
1 'polypeptide(L)'
;MGYPSIVMLIILLIGFISRGRLLFYLFFALSAFTSLSLLPPDHFGGFNVQAQTLAALGLFAKTIQRPGAVRHAIRLIDDMNRLGLLFFFLVVSILVSIISPNLFASTITIVPVRLEGDFQTALLSPTGTNLSQCVYLAVSILTALTFALLAMRPNFINNFVASLLFGGIVVVVSGIADMIFADSGALAPFRNTSFPALESAIEFGGTRRVIGLTPEASAYGWICVYMAAMLLFLRPAVTRSSVRLATVVVTSALIIMALLSTSSTAYLWLASLAACYMIDLAIRGLRPTPNRTQSAAFGGELFALAILIIIGATVLAFGDGVYDRAYEMLDAIIFKKNASESFYGRSFWNSTSFAAFISSWGLGVGVGGTRTSSTYIGLLSSTGVVGAILFGLFMIQIFMTKARDAATSSIITGLKLTLLSLFLPWATTGGVDFGPNVGAIFGVIIGLTAANGARARQGSGQAKSARMTRLIYASAQRSSGDCRAVVLAPERTSDLQRKAWEKEFTPPEGAG
;
A
#
# COMPACT_ATOMS: atom_id res chain seq x y z
N MET A 1 10.97 9.27 -26.13
CA MET A 1 9.86 9.08 -25.17
C MET A 1 8.65 8.57 -25.92
N GLY A 2 7.97 7.52 -25.44
CA GLY A 2 6.72 7.04 -26.06
C GLY A 2 5.55 7.99 -25.78
N TYR A 3 4.54 8.00 -26.67
CA TYR A 3 3.34 8.83 -26.48
C TYR A 3 2.60 8.56 -25.15
N PRO A 4 2.54 7.32 -24.59
CA PRO A 4 1.89 7.10 -23.31
C PRO A 4 2.58 7.83 -22.16
N SER A 5 3.92 7.88 -22.16
CA SER A 5 4.70 8.59 -21.16
C SER A 5 4.35 10.09 -21.15
N ILE A 6 4.21 10.70 -22.34
CA ILE A 6 3.85 12.12 -22.48
C ILE A 6 2.44 12.38 -21.94
N VAL A 7 1.47 11.56 -22.35
CA VAL A 7 0.07 11.69 -21.89
C VAL A 7 -0.02 11.57 -20.37
N MET A 8 0.67 10.59 -19.77
CA MET A 8 0.67 10.39 -18.32
C MET A 8 1.34 11.56 -17.58
N LEU A 9 2.42 12.13 -18.13
CA LEU A 9 3.04 13.34 -17.57
C LEU A 9 2.09 14.54 -17.61
N ILE A 10 1.35 14.74 -18.70
CA ILE A 10 0.34 15.81 -18.81
C ILE A 10 -0.76 15.60 -17.77
N ILE A 11 -1.28 14.38 -17.63
CA ILE A 11 -2.33 14.06 -16.64
C ILE A 11 -1.82 14.28 -15.21
N LEU A 12 -0.57 13.90 -14.91
CA LEU A 12 0.07 14.16 -13.62
C LEU A 12 0.24 15.67 -13.37
N LEU A 13 0.62 16.45 -14.38
CA LEU A 13 0.75 17.91 -14.30
C LEU A 13 -0.62 18.56 -14.03
N ILE A 14 -1.67 18.15 -14.75
CA ILE A 14 -3.05 18.58 -14.47
C ILE A 14 -3.46 18.21 -13.05
N GLY A 15 -3.14 17.00 -12.60
CA GLY A 15 -3.35 16.56 -11.22
C GLY A 15 -2.65 17.48 -10.21
N PHE A 16 -1.40 17.84 -10.50
CA PHE A 16 -0.59 18.73 -9.67
C PHE A 16 -1.13 20.15 -9.60
N ILE A 17 -1.67 20.70 -10.70
CA ILE A 17 -2.25 22.04 -10.76
C ILE A 17 -3.68 22.07 -10.15
N SER A 18 -4.42 20.97 -10.23
CA SER A 18 -5.83 20.89 -9.77
C SER A 18 -6.02 21.02 -8.24
N ARG A 19 -7.20 20.72 -7.67
CA ARG A 19 -7.41 20.68 -6.20
C ARG A 19 -6.77 19.48 -5.48
N GLY A 20 -6.01 18.64 -6.20
CA GLY A 20 -5.22 17.53 -5.63
C GLY A 20 -5.98 16.22 -5.43
N ARG A 21 -7.30 16.22 -5.61
CA ARG A 21 -8.10 14.99 -5.64
C ARG A 21 -7.62 14.07 -6.76
N LEU A 22 -7.36 14.61 -7.95
CA LEU A 22 -6.92 13.82 -9.11
C LEU A 22 -5.62 13.05 -8.83
N LEU A 23 -4.60 13.66 -8.21
CA LEU A 23 -3.35 12.96 -7.85
C LEU A 23 -3.59 11.76 -6.93
N PHE A 24 -4.62 11.83 -6.09
CA PHE A 24 -4.97 10.76 -5.17
C PHE A 24 -5.55 9.54 -5.92
N TYR A 25 -6.38 9.78 -6.94
CA TYR A 25 -6.86 8.72 -7.85
C TYR A 25 -5.72 8.19 -8.73
N LEU A 26 -4.88 9.08 -9.27
CA LEU A 26 -3.75 8.72 -10.11
C LEU A 26 -2.72 7.86 -9.36
N PHE A 27 -2.50 8.10 -8.06
CA PHE A 27 -1.60 7.28 -7.25
C PHE A 27 -1.95 5.78 -7.31
N PHE A 28 -3.24 5.42 -7.21
CA PHE A 28 -3.68 4.02 -7.27
C PHE A 28 -3.88 3.53 -8.71
N ALA A 29 -4.30 4.39 -9.64
CA ALA A 29 -4.44 4.00 -11.04
C ALA A 29 -3.09 3.68 -11.70
N LEU A 30 -2.07 4.49 -11.39
CA LEU A 30 -0.74 4.34 -11.98
C LEU A 30 0.06 3.16 -11.42
N SER A 31 -0.41 2.51 -10.35
CA SER A 31 0.19 1.24 -9.92
C SER A 31 0.02 0.13 -10.94
N ALA A 32 -0.92 0.24 -11.89
CA ALA A 32 -1.11 -0.74 -12.97
C ALA A 32 -0.03 -0.67 -14.06
N PHE A 33 0.75 0.41 -14.12
CA PHE A 33 1.67 0.74 -15.22
C PHE A 33 3.13 0.61 -14.80
N THR A 34 3.53 -0.53 -14.24
CA THR A 34 4.91 -0.72 -13.74
C THR A 34 5.94 -0.96 -14.85
N SER A 35 5.50 -1.35 -16.06
CA SER A 35 6.34 -1.42 -17.26
C SER A 35 6.49 -0.09 -18.00
N LEU A 36 5.83 0.97 -17.54
CA LEU A 36 5.90 2.29 -18.16
C LEU A 36 6.89 3.17 -17.38
N SER A 37 8.03 3.46 -18.00
CA SER A 37 8.91 4.54 -17.59
C SER A 37 8.40 5.86 -18.19
N LEU A 38 8.21 6.88 -17.34
CA LEU A 38 7.78 8.21 -17.80
C LEU A 38 8.93 9.03 -18.35
N LEU A 39 10.16 8.74 -17.91
CA LEU A 39 11.38 9.38 -18.39
C LEU A 39 12.29 8.34 -19.07
N PRO A 40 12.99 8.69 -20.18
CA PRO A 40 13.93 7.80 -20.86
C PRO A 40 15.03 7.35 -19.90
N PRO A 41 15.21 6.04 -19.67
CA PRO A 41 16.23 5.54 -18.75
C PRO A 41 17.64 6.00 -19.13
N ASP A 42 17.92 6.13 -20.43
CA ASP A 42 19.22 6.50 -20.99
C ASP A 42 19.73 7.87 -20.49
N HIS A 43 18.81 8.82 -20.29
CA HIS A 43 19.16 10.16 -19.80
C HIS A 43 19.31 10.25 -18.28
N PHE A 44 18.92 9.18 -17.56
CA PHE A 44 18.96 9.12 -16.10
C PHE A 44 19.81 7.94 -15.60
N GLY A 45 20.85 7.56 -16.36
CA GLY A 45 21.78 6.49 -15.97
C GLY A 45 21.09 5.15 -15.75
N GLY A 46 20.11 4.81 -16.57
CA GLY A 46 19.29 3.60 -16.48
C GLY A 46 18.22 3.61 -15.38
N PHE A 47 17.91 4.77 -14.79
CA PHE A 47 16.85 4.94 -13.79
C PHE A 47 15.45 4.94 -14.43
N ASN A 48 14.62 3.97 -14.09
CA ASN A 48 13.23 3.85 -14.58
C ASN A 48 12.26 4.67 -13.75
N VAL A 49 11.99 5.92 -14.11
CA VAL A 49 11.06 6.76 -13.36
C VAL A 49 9.62 6.25 -13.57
N GLN A 50 9.16 5.40 -12.65
CA GLN A 50 7.84 4.80 -12.70
C GLN A 50 6.72 5.85 -12.52
N ALA A 51 5.60 5.62 -13.19
CA ALA A 51 4.46 6.53 -13.15
C ALA A 51 3.89 6.73 -11.73
N GLN A 52 3.80 5.65 -10.96
CA GLN A 52 3.33 5.73 -9.57
C GLN A 52 4.30 6.53 -8.67
N THR A 53 5.62 6.40 -8.88
CA THR A 53 6.63 7.15 -8.11
C THR A 53 6.47 8.66 -8.30
N LEU A 54 6.23 9.13 -9.53
CA LEU A 54 5.94 10.56 -9.78
C LEU A 54 4.61 10.99 -9.18
N ALA A 55 3.57 10.15 -9.24
CA ALA A 55 2.30 10.44 -8.58
C ALA A 55 2.46 10.60 -7.06
N ALA A 56 3.25 9.72 -6.44
CA ALA A 56 3.58 9.77 -5.02
C ALA A 56 4.32 11.06 -4.64
N LEU A 57 5.35 11.44 -5.41
CA LEU A 57 6.09 12.67 -5.21
C LEU A 57 5.22 13.92 -5.41
N GLY A 58 4.39 13.94 -6.45
CA GLY A 58 3.44 15.03 -6.69
C GLY A 58 2.41 15.16 -5.57
N LEU A 59 1.92 14.04 -5.04
CA LEU A 59 1.01 14.01 -3.90
C LEU A 59 1.69 14.49 -2.61
N PHE A 60 2.95 14.11 -2.38
CA PHE A 60 3.76 14.60 -1.26
C PHE A 60 3.95 16.11 -1.34
N ALA A 61 4.47 16.62 -2.47
CA ALA A 61 4.71 18.04 -2.71
C ALA A 61 3.43 18.88 -2.49
N LYS A 62 2.29 18.39 -2.98
CA LYS A 62 1.01 19.07 -2.76
C LYS A 62 0.51 19.00 -1.32
N THR A 63 0.81 17.92 -0.61
CA THR A 63 0.40 17.74 0.78
C THR A 63 1.22 18.63 1.71
N ILE A 64 2.52 18.79 1.44
CA ILE A 64 3.43 19.58 2.27
C ILE A 64 3.26 21.10 2.10
N GLN A 65 2.79 21.56 0.94
CA GLN A 65 2.44 22.97 0.68
C GLN A 65 1.29 23.50 1.54
N ARG A 66 0.57 22.63 2.25
CA ARG A 66 -0.59 23.05 3.04
C ARG A 66 -0.16 23.69 4.36
N PRO A 67 -0.90 24.71 4.86
CA PRO A 67 -0.58 25.37 6.11
C PRO A 67 -0.44 24.37 7.28
N GLY A 68 0.70 24.45 7.98
CA GLY A 68 1.02 23.58 9.12
C GLY A 68 1.45 22.14 8.78
N ALA A 69 1.39 21.71 7.51
CA ALA A 69 1.74 20.34 7.13
C ALA A 69 3.19 19.98 7.47
N VAL A 70 4.14 20.90 7.26
CA VAL A 70 5.56 20.71 7.62
C VAL A 70 5.72 20.48 9.12
N ARG A 71 5.08 21.30 9.97
CA ARG A 71 5.13 21.12 11.43
C ARG A 71 4.56 19.78 11.86
N HIS A 72 3.46 19.33 11.23
CA HIS A 72 2.91 18.01 11.50
C HIS A 72 3.82 16.88 11.00
N ALA A 73 4.46 17.06 9.84
CA ALA A 73 5.40 16.09 9.30
C ALA A 73 6.60 15.89 10.23
N ILE A 74 7.23 16.98 10.67
CA ILE A 74 8.35 16.94 11.63
C ILE A 74 7.94 16.19 12.90
N ARG A 75 6.76 16.47 13.45
CA ARG A 75 6.25 15.74 14.65
C ARG A 75 6.02 14.24 14.42
N LEU A 76 5.67 13.82 13.19
CA LEU A 76 5.50 12.41 12.88
C LEU A 76 6.85 11.70 12.72
N ILE A 77 7.84 12.41 12.17
CA ILE A 77 9.21 11.91 11.97
C ILE A 77 9.98 11.85 13.30
N ASP A 78 9.78 12.82 14.18
CA ASP A 78 10.48 12.92 15.47
C ASP A 78 9.94 11.89 16.50
N ASP A 79 8.68 11.48 16.36
CA ASP A 79 8.06 10.50 17.26
C ASP A 79 8.41 9.06 16.87
N MET A 80 9.26 8.42 17.67
CA MET A 80 9.66 7.01 17.50
C MET A 80 8.47 6.03 17.61
N ASN A 81 7.36 6.43 18.24
CA ASN A 81 6.13 5.63 18.25
C ASN A 81 5.25 5.90 17.02
N ARG A 82 5.76 6.63 16.02
CA ARG A 82 5.09 6.93 14.75
C ARG A 82 5.98 6.58 13.57
N LEU A 83 6.46 7.57 12.82
CA LEU A 83 7.29 7.33 11.63
C LEU A 83 8.79 7.41 11.94
N GLY A 84 9.19 7.74 13.18
CA GLY A 84 10.59 7.92 13.53
C GLY A 84 11.47 6.70 13.28
N LEU A 85 11.03 5.51 13.66
CA LEU A 85 11.76 4.27 13.36
C LEU A 85 11.93 4.04 11.85
N LEU A 86 10.89 4.34 11.06
CA LEU A 86 10.92 4.18 9.60
C LEU A 86 11.87 5.20 8.93
N PHE A 87 11.88 6.45 9.40
CA PHE A 87 12.81 7.47 8.90
C PHE A 87 14.25 7.19 9.34
N PHE A 88 14.45 6.66 10.55
CA PHE A 88 15.78 6.27 10.98
C PHE A 88 16.30 5.06 10.19
N PHE A 89 15.42 4.10 9.88
CA PHE A 89 15.70 3.03 8.93
C PHE A 89 16.12 3.57 7.55
N LEU A 90 15.48 4.62 7.02
CA LEU A 90 15.90 5.27 5.78
C LEU A 90 17.32 5.83 5.87
N VAL A 91 17.62 6.55 6.96
CA VAL A 91 18.96 7.13 7.19
C VAL A 91 20.01 6.03 7.22
N VAL A 92 19.79 4.96 7.99
CA VAL A 92 20.70 3.81 8.04
C VAL A 92 20.85 3.18 6.66
N SER A 93 19.76 2.97 5.94
CA SER A 93 19.77 2.41 4.59
C SER A 93 20.60 3.24 3.61
N ILE A 94 20.48 4.57 3.66
CA ILE A 94 21.28 5.49 2.83
C ILE A 94 22.76 5.43 3.23
N LEU A 95 23.06 5.48 4.53
CA LEU A 95 24.44 5.43 5.02
C LEU A 95 25.14 4.14 4.62
N VAL A 96 24.51 2.98 4.82
CA VAL A 96 25.05 1.68 4.40
C VAL A 96 25.25 1.64 2.88
N SER A 97 24.34 2.22 2.10
CA SER A 97 24.44 2.25 0.64
C SER A 97 25.56 3.16 0.10
N ILE A 98 25.97 4.17 0.87
CA ILE A 98 27.10 5.04 0.52
C ILE A 98 28.43 4.43 0.99
N ILE A 99 28.44 3.86 2.19
CA ILE A 99 29.65 3.40 2.87
C ILE A 99 30.06 2.00 2.40
N SER A 100 29.16 1.01 2.45
CA SER A 100 29.50 -0.40 2.24
C SER A 100 30.06 -0.72 0.86
N PRO A 101 29.53 -0.18 -0.26
CA PRO A 101 30.10 -0.47 -1.58
C PRO A 101 31.55 0.02 -1.75
N ASN A 102 31.95 1.06 -1.01
CA ASN A 102 33.32 1.55 -0.99
C ASN A 102 34.19 0.78 0.00
N LEU A 103 33.67 0.50 1.20
CA LEU A 103 34.38 -0.19 2.27
C LEU A 103 34.76 -1.63 1.88
N PHE A 104 33.86 -2.32 1.17
CA PHE A 104 34.04 -3.70 0.74
C PHE A 104 34.23 -3.84 -0.77
N ALA A 105 34.74 -2.77 -1.40
CA ALA A 105 34.99 -2.74 -2.83
C ALA A 105 35.90 -3.91 -3.23
N SER A 106 35.51 -4.65 -4.26
CA SER A 106 36.27 -5.77 -4.81
C SER A 106 36.54 -6.96 -3.86
N THR A 107 35.95 -7.01 -2.67
CA THR A 107 36.16 -8.11 -1.70
C THR A 107 34.94 -8.98 -1.50
N ILE A 108 33.73 -8.44 -1.64
CA ILE A 108 32.48 -9.19 -1.47
C ILE A 108 31.89 -9.51 -2.84
N THR A 109 31.49 -10.77 -3.03
CA THR A 109 30.77 -11.21 -4.23
C THR A 109 29.27 -10.95 -4.06
N ILE A 110 28.66 -10.31 -5.05
CA ILE A 110 27.23 -9.98 -5.07
C ILE A 110 26.58 -10.45 -6.37
N VAL A 111 25.25 -10.49 -6.38
CA VAL A 111 24.49 -10.63 -7.62
C VAL A 111 24.04 -9.24 -8.08
N PRO A 112 24.57 -8.71 -9.19
CA PRO A 112 24.22 -7.39 -9.70
C PRO A 112 22.74 -7.33 -10.14
N VAL A 113 22.08 -6.20 -9.85
CA VAL A 113 20.65 -6.00 -10.17
C VAL A 113 20.41 -5.73 -11.67
N ARG A 114 21.43 -5.30 -12.43
CA ARG A 114 21.30 -4.81 -13.81
C ARG A 114 22.08 -5.59 -14.88
N LEU A 115 22.83 -6.63 -14.53
CA LEU A 115 23.60 -7.38 -15.53
C LEU A 115 22.74 -8.43 -16.24
N GLU A 116 23.03 -8.65 -17.51
CA GLU A 116 22.37 -9.62 -18.39
C GLU A 116 22.86 -11.04 -18.07
N GLY A 117 22.12 -11.75 -17.24
CA GLY A 117 22.37 -13.17 -16.94
C GLY A 117 21.93 -13.55 -15.53
N ASP A 118 21.05 -14.54 -15.41
CA ASP A 118 20.45 -14.96 -14.13
C ASP A 118 21.45 -15.61 -13.15
N PHE A 119 22.65 -15.97 -13.60
CA PHE A 119 23.68 -16.64 -12.78
C PHE A 119 25.02 -15.90 -12.71
N GLN A 120 25.04 -14.61 -13.06
CA GLN A 120 26.27 -13.82 -13.00
C GLN A 120 26.48 -13.26 -11.60
N THR A 121 27.71 -13.36 -11.12
CA THR A 121 28.18 -12.64 -9.95
C THR A 121 29.11 -11.51 -10.37
N ALA A 122 29.18 -10.47 -9.55
CA ALA A 122 30.15 -9.40 -9.69
C ALA A 122 30.75 -9.12 -8.31
N LEU A 123 31.92 -8.49 -8.31
CA LEU A 123 32.44 -7.95 -7.06
C LEU A 123 31.72 -6.65 -6.71
N LEU A 124 31.49 -6.46 -5.40
CA LEU A 124 30.83 -5.28 -4.89
C LEU A 124 31.62 -4.03 -5.28
N SER A 125 30.91 -3.06 -5.83
CA SER A 125 31.42 -1.76 -6.21
C SER A 125 30.29 -0.74 -6.13
N PRO A 126 30.59 0.56 -5.99
CA PRO A 126 29.57 1.60 -6.05
C PRO A 126 28.91 1.63 -7.42
N THR A 127 27.58 1.51 -7.47
CA THR A 127 26.82 1.55 -8.73
C THR A 127 25.68 2.56 -8.66
N GLY A 128 25.23 3.05 -9.83
CA GLY A 128 24.02 3.88 -9.93
C GLY A 128 22.75 3.17 -9.43
N THR A 129 22.76 1.84 -9.34
CA THR A 129 21.68 1.05 -8.74
C THR A 129 21.49 1.41 -7.28
N ASN A 130 22.57 1.59 -6.51
CA ASN A 130 22.48 1.95 -5.09
C ASN A 130 21.67 3.24 -4.90
N LEU A 131 22.02 4.28 -5.66
CA LEU A 131 21.31 5.56 -5.64
C LEU A 131 19.84 5.39 -6.03
N SER A 132 19.56 4.71 -7.14
CA SER A 132 18.18 4.53 -7.60
C SER A 132 17.29 3.80 -6.58
N GLN A 133 17.80 2.75 -5.94
CA GLN A 133 17.04 1.96 -4.97
C GLN A 133 16.87 2.70 -3.64
N CYS A 134 17.84 3.51 -3.22
CA CYS A 134 17.65 4.46 -2.12
C CYS A 134 16.56 5.49 -2.42
N VAL A 135 16.50 6.00 -3.66
CA VAL A 135 15.44 6.95 -4.07
C VAL A 135 14.06 6.28 -4.02
N TYR A 136 13.90 5.06 -4.55
CA TYR A 136 12.62 4.34 -4.46
C TYR A 136 12.19 4.11 -3.00
N LEU A 137 13.11 3.63 -2.16
CA LEU A 137 12.84 3.44 -0.74
C LEU A 137 12.44 4.76 -0.06
N ALA A 138 13.13 5.87 -0.38
CA ALA A 138 12.78 7.18 0.12
C ALA A 138 11.36 7.60 -0.33
N VAL A 139 10.99 7.37 -1.59
CA VAL A 139 9.63 7.66 -2.08
C VAL A 139 8.58 6.81 -1.33
N SER A 140 8.85 5.54 -1.06
CA SER A 140 7.94 4.67 -0.30
C SER A 140 7.73 5.18 1.13
N ILE A 141 8.78 5.66 1.79
CA ILE A 141 8.72 6.26 3.13
C ILE A 141 8.05 7.64 3.12
N LEU A 142 8.32 8.47 2.12
CA LEU A 142 7.61 9.74 1.90
C LEU A 142 6.13 9.52 1.60
N THR A 143 5.78 8.41 0.96
CA THR A 143 4.39 8.00 0.75
C THR A 143 3.72 7.69 2.08
N ALA A 144 4.39 6.96 2.99
CA ALA A 144 3.89 6.76 4.35
C ALA A 144 3.66 8.07 5.09
N LEU A 145 4.61 9.02 5.02
CA LEU A 145 4.41 10.35 5.59
C LEU A 145 3.21 11.09 4.96
N THR A 146 3.09 11.04 3.64
CA THR A 146 2.01 11.70 2.89
C THR A 146 0.65 11.17 3.31
N PHE A 147 0.49 9.84 3.33
CA PHE A 147 -0.77 9.21 3.72
C PHE A 147 -1.07 9.39 5.21
N ALA A 148 -0.06 9.48 6.09
CA ALA A 148 -0.27 9.86 7.49
C ALA A 148 -0.83 11.28 7.63
N LEU A 149 -0.30 12.24 6.87
CA LEU A 149 -0.80 13.61 6.83
C LEU A 149 -2.23 13.70 6.26
N LEU A 150 -2.52 12.92 5.20
CA LEU A 150 -3.84 12.89 4.58
C LEU A 150 -4.88 12.19 5.46
N ALA A 151 -4.52 11.11 6.14
CA ALA A 151 -5.43 10.35 7.00
C ALA A 151 -5.92 11.12 8.23
N MET A 152 -5.23 12.19 8.62
CA MET A 152 -5.71 13.10 9.66
C MET A 152 -6.91 13.97 9.23
N ARG A 153 -7.29 13.95 7.96
CA ARG A 153 -8.36 14.80 7.40
C ARG A 153 -9.75 14.19 7.57
N PRO A 154 -10.80 15.03 7.67
CA PRO A 154 -12.16 14.54 7.54
C PRO A 154 -12.38 13.92 6.16
N ASN A 155 -13.25 12.91 6.08
CA ASN A 155 -13.63 12.21 4.85
C ASN A 155 -12.47 11.53 4.08
N PHE A 156 -11.28 11.39 4.69
CA PHE A 156 -10.14 10.74 4.04
C PHE A 156 -10.49 9.33 3.58
N ILE A 157 -11.08 8.51 4.45
CA ILE A 157 -11.37 7.09 4.17
C ILE A 157 -12.31 6.92 2.97
N ASN A 158 -13.32 7.78 2.84
CA ASN A 158 -14.23 7.73 1.69
C ASN A 158 -13.48 7.99 0.37
N ASN A 159 -12.61 8.99 0.36
CA ASN A 159 -11.79 9.28 -0.82
C ASN A 159 -10.76 8.17 -1.08
N PHE A 160 -10.22 7.57 -0.01
CA PHE A 160 -9.22 6.51 -0.08
C PHE A 160 -9.81 5.26 -0.73
N VAL A 161 -10.98 4.81 -0.27
CA VAL A 161 -11.69 3.67 -0.87
C VAL A 161 -12.14 3.98 -2.30
N ALA A 162 -12.63 5.19 -2.58
CA ALA A 162 -13.00 5.57 -3.95
C ALA A 162 -11.80 5.54 -4.91
N SER A 163 -10.63 5.95 -4.43
CA SER A 163 -9.39 5.93 -5.24
C SER A 163 -8.86 4.52 -5.42
N LEU A 164 -8.96 3.66 -4.40
CA LEU A 164 -8.66 2.23 -4.49
C LEU A 164 -9.58 1.51 -5.49
N LEU A 165 -10.88 1.82 -5.47
CA LEU A 165 -11.85 1.28 -6.43
C LEU A 165 -11.48 1.65 -7.86
N PHE A 166 -11.18 2.94 -8.09
CA PHE A 166 -10.75 3.41 -9.41
C PHE A 166 -9.44 2.74 -9.85
N GLY A 167 -8.45 2.66 -8.97
CA GLY A 167 -7.21 1.95 -9.24
C GLY A 167 -7.43 0.47 -9.57
N GLY A 168 -8.28 -0.22 -8.80
CA GLY A 168 -8.67 -1.60 -9.05
C GLY A 168 -9.32 -1.80 -10.41
N ILE A 169 -10.21 -0.89 -10.83
CA ILE A 169 -10.80 -0.91 -12.18
C ILE A 169 -9.70 -0.78 -13.24
N VAL A 170 -8.75 0.15 -13.07
CA VAL A 170 -7.65 0.34 -14.03
C VAL A 170 -6.75 -0.91 -14.11
N VAL A 171 -6.50 -1.59 -13.00
CA VAL A 171 -5.74 -2.87 -12.96
C VAL A 171 -6.50 -3.99 -13.67
N VAL A 172 -7.82 -4.10 -13.48
CA VAL A 172 -8.63 -5.09 -14.19
C VAL A 172 -8.65 -4.79 -15.70
N VAL A 173 -8.87 -3.53 -16.07
CA VAL A 173 -8.86 -3.09 -17.47
C VAL A 173 -7.50 -3.34 -18.12
N SER A 174 -6.39 -3.15 -17.41
CA SER A 174 -5.06 -3.43 -17.97
C SER A 174 -4.84 -4.92 -18.24
N GLY A 175 -5.35 -5.81 -17.37
CA GLY A 175 -5.35 -7.26 -17.59
C GLY A 175 -6.21 -7.68 -18.78
N ILE A 176 -7.44 -7.15 -18.87
CA ILE A 176 -8.33 -7.40 -20.01
C ILE A 176 -7.71 -6.90 -21.31
N ALA A 177 -7.12 -5.70 -21.31
CA ALA A 177 -6.42 -5.15 -22.46
C ALA A 177 -5.24 -6.04 -22.88
N ASP A 178 -4.46 -6.55 -21.93
CA ASP A 178 -3.38 -7.49 -22.22
C ASP A 178 -3.89 -8.78 -22.87
N MET A 179 -5.03 -9.30 -22.43
CA MET A 179 -5.66 -10.47 -23.06
C MET A 179 -6.14 -10.17 -24.49
N ILE A 180 -6.81 -9.04 -24.72
CA ILE A 180 -7.37 -8.67 -26.02
C ILE A 180 -6.27 -8.35 -27.04
N PHE A 181 -5.24 -7.63 -26.63
CA PHE A 181 -4.20 -7.09 -27.51
C PHE A 181 -2.94 -7.96 -27.58
N ALA A 182 -3.06 -9.23 -27.16
CA ALA A 182 -2.00 -10.22 -27.01
C ALA A 182 -0.91 -10.15 -28.10
N ASP A 183 -1.37 -10.31 -29.34
CA ASP A 183 -0.52 -10.54 -30.51
C ASP A 183 -0.46 -9.31 -31.41
N SER A 184 -1.10 -8.21 -30.99
CA SER A 184 -1.26 -7.00 -31.81
C SER A 184 -0.08 -6.02 -31.71
N GLY A 185 0.79 -6.19 -30.70
CA GLY A 185 1.82 -5.20 -30.37
C GLY A 185 1.29 -3.85 -29.85
N ALA A 186 -0.02 -3.65 -29.73
CA ALA A 186 -0.63 -2.37 -29.38
C ALA A 186 -0.24 -1.85 -27.99
N LEU A 187 0.18 -2.74 -27.08
CA LEU A 187 0.65 -2.40 -25.74
C LEU A 187 2.15 -2.14 -25.65
N ALA A 188 2.92 -2.37 -26.71
CA ALA A 188 4.37 -2.13 -26.72
C ALA A 188 4.76 -0.70 -26.29
N PRO A 189 4.04 0.38 -26.69
CA PRO A 189 4.35 1.74 -26.24
C PRO A 189 4.24 1.94 -24.72
N PHE A 190 3.48 1.08 -24.02
CA PHE A 190 3.33 1.09 -22.56
C PHE A 190 4.38 0.24 -21.82
N ARG A 191 5.22 -0.50 -22.55
CA ARG A 191 6.24 -1.41 -22.03
C ARG A 191 7.64 -0.95 -22.46
N ASN A 192 8.17 0.06 -21.78
CA ASN A 192 9.41 0.74 -22.16
C ASN A 192 10.44 0.88 -21.01
N THR A 193 10.28 0.13 -19.93
CA THR A 193 11.27 0.06 -18.85
C THR A 193 12.53 -0.67 -19.28
N SER A 194 13.69 -0.26 -18.76
CA SER A 194 14.98 -0.92 -19.00
C SER A 194 15.19 -2.20 -18.18
N PHE A 195 14.23 -2.61 -17.34
CA PHE A 195 14.27 -3.91 -16.68
C PHE A 195 13.94 -5.00 -17.70
N PRO A 196 14.78 -6.05 -17.83
CA PRO A 196 14.43 -7.20 -18.65
C PRO A 196 13.05 -7.71 -18.24
N ALA A 197 12.18 -8.01 -19.20
CA ALA A 197 10.98 -8.79 -18.93
C ALA A 197 11.46 -10.20 -18.56
N LEU A 198 11.63 -10.44 -17.26
CA LEU A 198 12.23 -11.67 -16.71
C LEU A 198 11.37 -12.91 -17.00
N GLU A 199 10.07 -12.71 -17.17
CA GLU A 199 9.13 -13.72 -17.60
C GLU A 199 8.28 -13.09 -18.70
N SER A 200 8.75 -13.19 -19.96
CA SER A 200 7.90 -12.93 -21.11
C SER A 200 6.61 -13.76 -20.99
N ALA A 201 5.55 -13.38 -21.71
CA ALA A 201 4.28 -14.10 -21.77
C ALA A 201 4.41 -15.48 -22.45
N ILE A 202 5.47 -16.22 -22.15
CA ILE A 202 5.70 -17.59 -22.56
C ILE A 202 4.70 -18.48 -21.81
N GLU A 203 4.12 -19.35 -22.60
CA GLU A 203 3.17 -20.39 -22.22
C GLU A 203 3.68 -21.20 -21.04
N PHE A 204 2.92 -21.21 -19.94
CA PHE A 204 3.02 -22.29 -18.97
C PHE A 204 1.95 -23.31 -19.37
N GLY A 205 2.38 -24.47 -19.90
CA GLY A 205 1.46 -25.52 -20.35
C GLY A 205 0.51 -25.10 -21.48
N GLY A 206 0.99 -24.32 -22.47
CA GLY A 206 0.19 -23.90 -23.63
C GLY A 206 -0.84 -22.79 -23.36
N THR A 207 -0.85 -22.18 -22.16
CA THR A 207 -1.78 -21.09 -21.82
C THR A 207 -1.01 -19.78 -21.60
N ARG A 208 -1.44 -18.71 -22.28
CA ARG A 208 -0.84 -17.37 -22.16
C ARG A 208 -1.15 -16.76 -20.79
N ARG A 209 -0.11 -16.31 -20.09
CA ARG A 209 -0.21 -15.64 -18.78
C ARG A 209 -0.71 -14.20 -18.92
N VAL A 210 -1.57 -13.75 -18.00
CA VAL A 210 -1.95 -12.32 -17.92
C VAL A 210 -0.91 -11.53 -17.13
N ILE A 211 -0.28 -10.55 -17.77
CA ILE A 211 0.74 -9.67 -17.18
C ILE A 211 0.32 -8.20 -17.13
N GLY A 212 -0.78 -7.85 -17.79
CA GLY A 212 -1.28 -6.48 -17.82
C GLY A 212 -0.24 -5.51 -18.41
N LEU A 213 -0.03 -4.37 -17.74
CA LEU A 213 1.01 -3.39 -18.08
C LEU A 213 2.18 -3.44 -17.09
N THR A 214 2.54 -4.65 -16.68
CA THR A 214 3.62 -4.94 -15.74
C THR A 214 4.69 -5.84 -16.36
N PRO A 215 5.92 -5.85 -15.83
CA PRO A 215 7.04 -6.52 -16.50
C PRO A 215 6.97 -8.06 -16.39
N GLU A 216 6.15 -8.59 -15.49
CA GLU A 216 6.03 -10.02 -15.22
C GLU A 216 4.69 -10.38 -14.53
N ALA A 217 4.27 -11.63 -14.64
CA ALA A 217 3.01 -12.14 -14.07
C ALA A 217 2.93 -12.05 -12.54
N SER A 218 4.06 -12.19 -11.84
CA SER A 218 4.16 -12.05 -10.38
C SER A 218 3.88 -10.63 -9.92
N ALA A 219 4.39 -9.62 -10.65
CA ALA A 219 4.14 -8.21 -10.36
C ALA A 219 2.66 -7.87 -10.58
N TYR A 220 2.07 -8.32 -11.69
CA TYR A 220 0.63 -8.14 -11.95
C TYR A 220 -0.24 -8.77 -10.86
N GLY A 221 0.04 -10.05 -10.54
CA GLY A 221 -0.68 -10.78 -9.50
C GLY A 221 -0.58 -10.12 -8.12
N TRP A 222 0.61 -9.60 -7.75
CA TRP A 222 0.78 -8.85 -6.50
C TRP A 222 -0.12 -7.60 -6.45
N ILE A 223 -0.17 -6.80 -7.51
CA ILE A 223 -1.02 -5.60 -7.55
C ILE A 223 -2.51 -5.99 -7.42
N CYS A 224 -2.93 -7.04 -8.11
CA CYS A 224 -4.30 -7.55 -8.04
C CYS A 224 -4.66 -7.96 -6.60
N VAL A 225 -3.82 -8.76 -5.94
CA VAL A 225 -4.06 -9.21 -4.56
C VAL A 225 -3.99 -8.06 -3.57
N TYR A 226 -3.05 -7.12 -3.73
CA TYR A 226 -2.97 -5.91 -2.92
C TYR A 226 -4.27 -5.10 -2.95
N MET A 227 -4.77 -4.79 -4.16
CA MET A 227 -6.00 -4.00 -4.32
C MET A 227 -7.22 -4.79 -3.81
N ALA A 228 -7.28 -6.10 -4.08
CA ALA A 228 -8.35 -6.96 -3.60
C ALA A 228 -8.38 -7.01 -2.06
N ALA A 229 -7.22 -7.18 -1.41
CA ALA A 229 -7.11 -7.22 0.04
C ALA A 229 -7.51 -5.88 0.68
N MET A 230 -7.04 -4.76 0.14
CA MET A 230 -7.44 -3.41 0.58
C MET A 230 -8.96 -3.23 0.49
N LEU A 231 -9.57 -3.52 -0.65
CA LEU A 231 -11.01 -3.38 -0.87
C LEU A 231 -11.82 -4.33 0.00
N LEU A 232 -11.38 -5.59 0.11
CA LEU A 232 -12.02 -6.61 0.93
C LEU A 232 -12.01 -6.22 2.41
N PHE A 233 -10.85 -5.89 2.97
CA PHE A 233 -10.75 -5.61 4.40
C PHE A 233 -11.24 -4.21 4.80
N LEU A 234 -11.32 -3.26 3.86
CA LEU A 234 -11.91 -1.94 4.10
C LEU A 234 -13.40 -1.86 3.78
N ARG A 235 -14.02 -2.94 3.28
CA ARG A 235 -15.47 -2.99 3.01
C ARG A 235 -16.36 -2.52 4.17
N PRO A 236 -16.04 -2.71 5.47
CA PRO A 236 -16.91 -2.24 6.55
C PRO A 236 -16.97 -0.70 6.62
N ALA A 237 -15.96 -0.01 6.08
CA ALA A 237 -15.96 1.45 5.99
C ALA A 237 -16.85 1.98 4.85
N VAL A 238 -17.37 1.10 3.98
CA VAL A 238 -18.20 1.47 2.82
C VAL A 238 -19.69 1.49 3.20
N THR A 239 -20.23 2.69 3.34
CA THR A 239 -21.62 2.91 3.78
C THR A 239 -22.62 2.99 2.61
N ARG A 240 -22.21 3.48 1.44
CA ARG A 240 -23.08 3.63 0.27
C ARG A 240 -23.27 2.29 -0.45
N SER A 241 -24.52 1.93 -0.76
CA SER A 241 -24.90 0.66 -1.39
C SER A 241 -24.27 0.45 -2.77
N SER A 242 -24.32 1.47 -3.63
CA SER A 242 -23.72 1.41 -4.98
C SER A 242 -22.21 1.20 -4.93
N VAL A 243 -21.53 1.89 -4.01
CA VAL A 243 -20.07 1.74 -3.79
C VAL A 243 -19.76 0.36 -3.24
N ARG A 244 -20.60 -0.18 -2.35
CA ARG A 244 -20.43 -1.54 -1.80
C ARG A 244 -20.53 -2.61 -2.89
N LEU A 245 -21.52 -2.50 -3.79
CA LEU A 245 -21.63 -3.40 -4.94
C LEU A 245 -20.39 -3.31 -5.83
N ALA A 246 -19.94 -2.09 -6.15
CA ALA A 246 -18.72 -1.89 -6.93
C ALA A 246 -17.49 -2.49 -6.22
N THR A 247 -17.37 -2.37 -4.90
CA THR A 247 -16.31 -3.01 -4.11
C THR A 247 -16.33 -4.51 -4.26
N VAL A 248 -17.49 -5.16 -4.18
CA VAL A 248 -17.58 -6.62 -4.37
C VAL A 248 -17.17 -7.00 -5.80
N VAL A 249 -17.76 -6.36 -6.82
CA VAL A 249 -17.49 -6.67 -8.23
C VAL A 249 -16.01 -6.50 -8.58
N VAL A 250 -15.41 -5.36 -8.19
CA VAL A 250 -13.99 -5.08 -8.48
C VAL A 250 -13.08 -6.02 -7.70
N THR A 251 -13.38 -6.32 -6.44
CA THR A 251 -12.59 -7.29 -5.65
C THR A 251 -12.61 -8.67 -6.29
N SER A 252 -13.79 -9.16 -6.71
CA SER A 252 -13.92 -10.44 -7.40
C SER A 252 -13.16 -10.45 -8.72
N ALA A 253 -13.27 -9.39 -9.53
CA ALA A 253 -12.54 -9.27 -10.79
C ALA A 253 -11.01 -9.26 -10.57
N LEU A 254 -10.51 -8.58 -9.53
CA LEU A 254 -9.10 -8.58 -9.18
C LEU A 254 -8.60 -9.97 -8.75
N ILE A 255 -9.39 -10.71 -7.96
CA ILE A 255 -9.06 -12.09 -7.58
C ILE A 255 -8.99 -12.99 -8.83
N ILE A 256 -9.94 -12.85 -9.76
CA ILE A 256 -9.92 -13.58 -11.02
C ILE A 256 -8.68 -13.21 -11.85
N MET A 257 -8.35 -11.93 -11.97
CA MET A 257 -7.16 -11.48 -12.69
C MET A 257 -5.85 -11.98 -12.05
N ALA A 258 -5.80 -12.05 -10.71
CA ALA A 258 -4.67 -12.67 -10.00
C ALA A 258 -4.55 -14.17 -10.27
N LEU A 259 -5.68 -14.88 -10.42
CA LEU A 259 -5.69 -16.29 -10.83
C LEU A 259 -5.21 -16.44 -12.27
N LEU A 260 -5.69 -15.60 -13.18
CA LEU A 260 -5.31 -15.60 -14.60
C LEU A 260 -3.87 -15.15 -14.85
N SER A 261 -3.20 -14.53 -13.88
CA SER A 261 -1.76 -14.26 -14.00
C SER A 261 -0.94 -15.55 -14.00
N THR A 262 -1.49 -16.67 -13.52
CA THR A 262 -0.83 -17.99 -13.46
C THR A 262 0.56 -17.95 -12.81
N SER A 263 0.74 -17.01 -11.89
CA SER A 263 1.98 -16.84 -11.14
C SER A 263 1.88 -17.58 -9.80
N SER A 264 2.81 -18.51 -9.60
CA SER A 264 2.98 -19.20 -8.32
C SER A 264 3.13 -18.26 -7.11
N THR A 265 3.76 -17.08 -7.25
CA THR A 265 3.81 -16.10 -6.15
C THR A 265 2.46 -15.41 -5.95
N ALA A 266 1.72 -15.10 -7.03
CA ALA A 266 0.34 -14.61 -6.95
C ALA A 266 -0.57 -15.58 -6.19
N TYR A 267 -0.42 -16.88 -6.43
CA TYR A 267 -1.19 -17.91 -5.71
C TYR A 267 -0.85 -17.97 -4.23
N LEU A 268 0.42 -17.75 -3.85
CA LEU A 268 0.79 -17.64 -2.43
C LEU A 268 0.14 -16.41 -1.77
N TRP A 269 0.08 -15.26 -2.45
CA TRP A 269 -0.66 -14.09 -1.95
C TRP A 269 -2.17 -14.33 -1.86
N LEU A 270 -2.78 -15.01 -2.85
CA LEU A 270 -4.18 -15.39 -2.79
C LEU A 270 -4.48 -16.34 -1.63
N ALA A 271 -3.62 -17.34 -1.41
CA ALA A 271 -3.75 -18.27 -0.28
C ALA A 271 -3.62 -17.53 1.06
N SER A 272 -2.66 -16.61 1.16
CA SER A 272 -2.48 -15.78 2.36
C SER A 272 -3.67 -14.84 2.61
N LEU A 273 -4.20 -14.22 1.55
CA LEU A 273 -5.43 -13.41 1.60
C LEU A 273 -6.62 -14.26 2.09
N ALA A 274 -6.82 -15.45 1.52
CA ALA A 274 -7.88 -16.36 1.91
C ALA A 274 -7.75 -16.77 3.39
N ALA A 275 -6.55 -17.13 3.85
CA ALA A 275 -6.29 -17.47 5.25
C ALA A 275 -6.62 -16.29 6.19
N CYS A 276 -6.15 -15.07 5.87
CA CYS A 276 -6.45 -13.88 6.65
C CYS A 276 -7.96 -13.56 6.66
N TYR A 277 -8.64 -13.77 5.53
CA TYR A 277 -10.08 -13.58 5.41
C TYR A 277 -10.87 -14.59 6.26
N MET A 278 -10.45 -15.85 6.26
CA MET A 278 -11.05 -16.90 7.11
C MET A 278 -10.86 -16.61 8.60
N ILE A 279 -9.69 -16.13 9.00
CA ILE A 279 -9.43 -15.67 10.37
C ILE A 279 -10.34 -14.49 10.72
N ASP A 280 -10.47 -13.50 9.83
CA ASP A 280 -11.35 -12.35 10.03
C ASP A 280 -12.83 -12.76 10.14
N LEU A 281 -13.29 -13.73 9.34
CA LEU A 281 -14.63 -14.32 9.48
C LEU A 281 -14.80 -15.06 10.81
N ALA A 282 -13.84 -15.89 11.21
CA ALA A 282 -13.89 -16.64 12.46
C ALA A 282 -13.95 -15.70 13.67
N ILE A 283 -13.09 -14.66 13.71
CA ILE A 283 -13.08 -13.66 14.79
C ILE A 283 -14.41 -12.91 14.86
N ARG A 284 -15.05 -12.60 13.73
CA ARG A 284 -16.35 -11.94 13.70
C ARG A 284 -17.49 -12.86 14.12
N GLY A 285 -17.43 -14.14 13.74
CA GLY A 285 -18.39 -15.16 14.17
C GLY A 285 -18.35 -15.44 15.68
N LEU A 286 -17.19 -15.30 16.31
CA LEU A 286 -17.02 -15.46 17.76
C LEU A 286 -17.45 -14.24 18.58
N ARG A 287 -17.69 -13.08 17.94
CA ARG A 287 -18.10 -11.86 18.64
C ARG A 287 -19.62 -11.75 18.63
N PRO A 288 -20.28 -11.44 19.76
CA PRO A 288 -21.70 -11.14 19.78
C PRO A 288 -21.96 -9.96 18.84
N THR A 289 -22.71 -10.16 17.75
CA THR A 289 -23.06 -9.07 16.83
C THR A 289 -24.20 -8.25 17.43
N PRO A 290 -24.00 -6.98 17.82
CA PRO A 290 -25.06 -6.18 18.43
C PRO A 290 -26.10 -5.69 17.41
N ASN A 291 -25.88 -5.88 16.11
CA ASN A 291 -26.68 -5.28 15.05
C ASN A 291 -27.10 -6.30 13.98
N ARG A 292 -28.42 -6.38 13.71
CA ARG A 292 -29.06 -7.26 12.72
C ARG A 292 -28.50 -7.07 11.31
N THR A 293 -28.08 -5.85 10.95
CA THR A 293 -27.47 -5.56 9.63
C THR A 293 -26.07 -6.14 9.47
N GLN A 294 -25.27 -6.17 10.54
CA GLN A 294 -23.94 -6.79 10.53
C GLN A 294 -24.02 -8.33 10.52
N SER A 295 -25.01 -8.88 11.23
CA SER A 295 -25.31 -10.32 11.20
C SER A 295 -25.78 -10.77 9.81
N ALA A 296 -26.65 -10.00 9.14
CA ALA A 296 -27.08 -10.30 7.77
C ALA A 296 -25.94 -10.18 6.74
N ALA A 297 -25.04 -9.18 6.89
CA ALA A 297 -23.87 -9.05 6.03
C ALA A 297 -22.90 -10.23 6.22
N PHE A 298 -22.65 -10.64 7.46
CA PHE A 298 -21.83 -11.83 7.77
C PHE A 298 -22.44 -13.12 7.20
N GLY A 299 -23.75 -13.31 7.37
CA GLY A 299 -24.46 -14.45 6.79
C GLY A 299 -24.40 -14.47 5.25
N GLY A 300 -24.54 -13.31 4.61
CA GLY A 300 -24.38 -13.16 3.16
C GLY A 300 -22.96 -13.48 2.67
N GLU A 301 -21.93 -13.10 3.43
CA GLU A 301 -20.54 -13.43 3.13
C GLU A 301 -20.27 -14.94 3.22
N LEU A 302 -20.79 -15.60 4.26
CA LEU A 302 -20.69 -17.06 4.42
C LEU A 302 -21.43 -17.79 3.30
N PHE A 303 -22.62 -17.30 2.93
CA PHE A 303 -23.40 -17.86 1.84
C PHE A 303 -22.71 -17.70 0.48
N ALA A 304 -22.17 -16.52 0.20
CA ALA A 304 -21.39 -16.27 -1.02
C ALA A 304 -20.14 -17.16 -1.09
N LEU A 305 -19.44 -17.35 0.03
CA LEU A 305 -18.29 -18.26 0.11
C LEU A 305 -18.72 -19.71 -0.13
N ALA A 306 -19.83 -20.15 0.47
CA ALA A 306 -20.36 -21.49 0.25
C ALA A 306 -20.75 -21.73 -1.22
N ILE A 307 -21.42 -20.77 -1.85
CA ILE A 307 -21.73 -20.83 -3.29
C ILE A 307 -20.45 -20.91 -4.11
N LEU A 308 -19.44 -20.10 -3.82
CA LEU A 308 -18.18 -20.10 -4.56
C LEU A 308 -17.48 -21.47 -4.45
N ILE A 309 -17.48 -22.08 -3.27
CA ILE A 309 -16.94 -23.43 -3.04
C ILE A 309 -17.74 -24.46 -3.83
N ILE A 310 -19.08 -24.39 -3.83
CA ILE A 310 -19.93 -25.31 -4.58
C ILE A 310 -19.70 -25.18 -6.09
N ILE A 311 -19.64 -23.95 -6.61
CA ILE A 311 -19.35 -23.70 -8.04
C ILE A 311 -17.96 -24.25 -8.38
N GLY A 312 -16.95 -23.96 -7.57
CA GLY A 312 -15.59 -24.47 -7.78
C GLY A 312 -15.54 -26.00 -7.77
N ALA A 313 -16.21 -26.64 -6.81
CA ALA A 313 -16.32 -28.10 -6.73
C ALA A 313 -17.08 -28.68 -7.93
N THR A 314 -18.15 -28.02 -8.39
CA THR A 314 -18.93 -28.45 -9.55
C THR A 314 -18.11 -28.35 -10.84
N VAL A 315 -17.40 -27.25 -11.04
CA VAL A 315 -16.52 -27.04 -12.20
C VAL A 315 -15.39 -28.07 -12.22
N LEU A 316 -14.82 -28.41 -11.06
CA LEU A 316 -13.80 -29.46 -10.96
C LEU A 316 -14.37 -30.87 -11.17
N ALA A 317 -15.59 -31.14 -10.71
CA ALA A 317 -16.21 -32.46 -10.81
C ALA A 317 -16.80 -32.77 -12.19
N PHE A 318 -17.28 -31.76 -12.91
CA PHE A 318 -18.01 -31.93 -14.16
C PHE A 318 -17.38 -31.21 -15.37
N GLY A 319 -16.27 -30.51 -15.19
CA GLY A 319 -15.55 -29.86 -16.27
C GLY A 319 -14.59 -30.84 -16.95
N ASP A 320 -14.93 -31.27 -18.17
CA ASP A 320 -14.06 -32.13 -18.98
C ASP A 320 -12.65 -31.52 -19.11
N GLY A 321 -11.63 -32.26 -18.63
CA GLY A 321 -10.23 -31.84 -18.65
C GLY A 321 -9.88 -30.64 -17.75
N VAL A 322 -10.84 -30.08 -17.00
CA VAL A 322 -10.58 -28.96 -16.06
C VAL A 322 -9.83 -29.46 -14.84
N TYR A 323 -10.21 -30.63 -14.32
CA TYR A 323 -9.48 -31.28 -13.24
C TYR A 323 -8.03 -31.55 -13.64
N ASP A 324 -7.81 -32.15 -14.82
CA ASP A 324 -6.45 -32.50 -15.29
C ASP A 324 -5.59 -31.24 -15.46
N ARG A 325 -6.12 -30.19 -16.09
CA ARG A 325 -5.40 -28.90 -16.21
C ARG A 325 -5.13 -28.25 -14.85
N ALA A 326 -6.08 -28.28 -13.93
CA ALA A 326 -5.89 -27.75 -12.59
C ALA A 326 -4.86 -28.57 -11.80
N TYR A 327 -4.88 -29.89 -11.94
CA TYR A 327 -3.92 -30.81 -11.34
C TYR A 327 -2.53 -30.61 -11.94
N GLU A 328 -2.38 -30.54 -13.26
CA GLU A 328 -1.11 -30.24 -13.92
C GLU A 328 -0.56 -28.88 -13.51
N MET A 329 -1.41 -27.86 -13.38
CA MET A 329 -1.01 -26.55 -12.89
C MET A 329 -0.55 -26.61 -11.43
N LEU A 330 -1.29 -27.30 -10.55
CA LEU A 330 -0.92 -27.48 -9.15
C LEU A 330 0.37 -28.30 -9.02
N ASP A 331 0.52 -29.36 -9.80
CA ASP A 331 1.69 -30.21 -9.83
C ASP A 331 2.92 -29.46 -10.32
N ALA A 332 2.75 -28.67 -11.37
CA ALA A 332 3.83 -27.84 -11.89
C ALA A 332 4.24 -26.71 -10.91
N ILE A 333 3.30 -26.17 -10.13
CA ILE A 333 3.56 -25.08 -9.17
C ILE A 333 4.06 -25.58 -7.81
N ILE A 334 3.56 -26.71 -7.32
CA ILE A 334 3.84 -27.23 -5.97
C ILE A 334 4.98 -28.25 -6.02
N PHE A 335 4.92 -29.22 -6.94
CA PHE A 335 5.84 -30.37 -6.93
C PHE A 335 7.02 -30.19 -7.89
N LYS A 336 6.79 -29.67 -9.10
CA LYS A 336 7.85 -29.53 -10.13
C LYS A 336 8.58 -28.19 -10.09
N LYS A 337 8.06 -27.18 -9.37
CA LYS A 337 8.66 -25.84 -9.33
C LYS A 337 10.07 -25.83 -8.74
N ASN A 338 10.38 -26.72 -7.80
CA ASN A 338 11.70 -26.83 -7.18
C ASN A 338 12.82 -27.22 -8.17
N ALA A 339 12.46 -27.78 -9.33
CA ALA A 339 13.39 -28.13 -10.40
C ALA A 339 13.46 -27.10 -11.54
N SER A 340 12.73 -25.97 -11.43
CA SER A 340 12.71 -24.94 -12.47
C SER A 340 13.95 -24.05 -12.44
N GLU A 341 14.38 -23.56 -13.61
CA GLU A 341 15.49 -22.61 -13.73
C GLU A 341 15.25 -21.32 -12.93
N SER A 342 13.99 -20.83 -12.92
CA SER A 342 13.57 -19.68 -12.09
C SER A 342 13.75 -19.96 -10.59
N PHE A 343 13.46 -21.18 -10.10
CA PHE A 343 13.70 -21.53 -8.70
C PHE A 343 15.20 -21.58 -8.37
N TYR A 344 16.00 -22.15 -9.26
CA TYR A 344 17.45 -22.20 -9.10
C TYR A 344 18.07 -20.78 -9.09
N GLY A 345 17.68 -19.91 -10.02
CA GLY A 345 18.08 -18.49 -10.06
C GLY A 345 17.73 -17.74 -8.78
N ARG A 346 16.47 -17.83 -8.33
CA ARG A 346 16.02 -17.17 -7.08
C ARG A 346 16.75 -17.70 -5.84
N SER A 347 17.03 -19.00 -5.79
CA SER A 347 17.79 -19.63 -4.70
C SER A 347 19.26 -19.18 -4.70
N PHE A 348 19.87 -19.11 -5.88
CA PHE A 348 21.22 -18.57 -6.09
C PHE A 348 21.33 -17.10 -5.65
N TRP A 349 20.40 -16.24 -6.07
CA TRP A 349 20.40 -14.83 -5.65
C TRP A 349 20.29 -14.67 -4.14
N ASN A 350 19.44 -15.48 -3.50
CA ASN A 350 19.25 -15.46 -2.06
C ASN A 350 20.49 -15.98 -1.31
N SER A 351 21.09 -17.09 -1.75
CA SER A 351 22.27 -17.67 -1.09
C SER A 351 23.50 -16.78 -1.24
N THR A 352 23.75 -16.24 -2.44
CA THR A 352 24.86 -15.29 -2.66
C THR A 352 24.66 -14.01 -1.87
N SER A 353 23.45 -13.45 -1.81
CA SER A 353 23.18 -12.24 -1.03
C SER A 353 23.27 -12.46 0.47
N PHE A 354 22.88 -13.64 0.96
CA PHE A 354 23.06 -13.99 2.35
C PHE A 354 24.54 -14.22 2.69
N ALA A 355 25.31 -14.84 1.79
CA ALA A 355 26.76 -14.92 1.95
C ALA A 355 27.39 -13.53 2.00
N ALA A 356 26.98 -12.62 1.12
CA ALA A 356 27.44 -11.22 1.12
C ALA A 356 27.11 -10.48 2.43
N PHE A 357 25.94 -10.73 3.01
CA PHE A 357 25.59 -10.24 4.35
C PHE A 357 26.60 -10.71 5.41
N ILE A 358 26.91 -12.01 5.45
CA ILE A 358 27.87 -12.58 6.40
C ILE A 358 29.28 -12.01 6.15
N SER A 359 29.71 -11.93 4.89
CA SER A 359 31.01 -11.36 4.51
C SER A 359 31.14 -9.87 4.83
N SER A 360 30.02 -9.15 4.93
CA SER A 360 29.97 -7.75 5.40
C SER A 360 29.94 -7.61 6.93
N TRP A 361 30.15 -8.70 7.68
CA TRP A 361 30.08 -8.72 9.14
C TRP A 361 28.74 -8.24 9.70
N GLY A 362 27.67 -8.44 8.93
CA GLY A 362 26.33 -8.00 9.30
C GLY A 362 26.03 -6.51 9.10
N LEU A 363 26.95 -5.73 8.51
CA LEU A 363 26.72 -4.32 8.15
C LEU A 363 25.79 -4.16 6.94
N GLY A 364 25.80 -5.14 6.04
CA GLY A 364 25.11 -5.09 4.76
C GLY A 364 25.96 -4.49 3.64
N VAL A 365 25.58 -4.77 2.39
CA VAL A 365 26.27 -4.38 1.16
C VAL A 365 25.64 -3.16 0.47
N GLY A 366 24.67 -2.52 1.10
CA GLY A 366 23.94 -1.37 0.56
C GLY A 366 22.67 -1.77 -0.19
N VAL A 367 21.65 -0.90 -0.10
CA VAL A 367 20.40 -1.01 -0.85
C VAL A 367 20.73 -1.00 -2.33
N GLY A 368 20.19 -1.97 -3.08
CA GLY A 368 20.49 -2.14 -4.50
C GLY A 368 21.89 -2.69 -4.81
N GLY A 369 22.68 -3.05 -3.80
CA GLY A 369 24.03 -3.63 -3.97
C GLY A 369 24.01 -5.11 -4.37
N THR A 370 22.92 -5.83 -4.07
CA THR A 370 22.73 -7.22 -4.49
C THR A 370 21.27 -7.51 -4.82
N ARG A 371 21.03 -8.40 -5.80
CA ARG A 371 19.72 -8.89 -6.22
C ARG A 371 19.27 -9.99 -5.27
N THR A 372 18.02 -9.94 -4.81
CA THR A 372 17.41 -11.00 -3.98
C THR A 372 16.06 -11.42 -4.52
N SER A 373 15.54 -12.54 -4.02
CA SER A 373 14.15 -13.00 -4.22
C SER A 373 13.41 -13.25 -2.92
N SER A 374 14.01 -12.86 -1.80
CA SER A 374 13.39 -12.78 -0.49
C SER A 374 13.60 -11.39 0.08
N THR A 375 12.53 -10.74 0.52
CA THR A 375 12.57 -9.38 1.06
C THR A 375 13.26 -9.41 2.42
N TYR A 376 13.17 -10.52 3.15
CA TYR A 376 13.88 -10.73 4.41
C TYR A 376 15.40 -10.78 4.19
N ILE A 377 15.86 -11.55 3.20
CA ILE A 377 17.28 -11.60 2.83
C ILE A 377 17.72 -10.27 2.24
N GLY A 378 16.87 -9.62 1.42
CA GLY A 378 17.11 -8.29 0.87
C GLY A 378 17.34 -7.25 1.97
N LEU A 379 16.46 -7.21 2.97
CA LEU A 379 16.55 -6.32 4.13
C LEU A 379 17.87 -6.52 4.90
N LEU A 380 18.20 -7.77 5.26
CA LEU A 380 19.43 -8.10 5.98
C LEU A 380 20.67 -7.76 5.15
N SER A 381 20.75 -8.29 3.93
CA SER A 381 21.91 -8.11 3.06
C SER A 381 22.14 -6.67 2.66
N SER A 382 21.10 -5.86 2.51
CA SER A 382 21.26 -4.48 2.05
C SER A 382 21.47 -3.47 3.18
N THR A 383 20.81 -3.66 4.32
CA THR A 383 20.77 -2.65 5.41
C THR A 383 21.44 -3.12 6.70
N GLY A 384 21.90 -4.36 6.72
CA GLY A 384 22.54 -4.97 7.88
C GLY A 384 21.58 -5.28 9.02
N VAL A 385 22.15 -5.71 10.14
CA VAL A 385 21.41 -6.02 11.37
C VAL A 385 20.69 -4.79 11.91
N VAL A 386 21.34 -3.61 11.87
CA VAL A 386 20.76 -2.36 12.38
C VAL A 386 19.51 -1.97 11.59
N GLY A 387 19.60 -1.94 10.26
CA GLY A 387 18.45 -1.62 9.42
C GLY A 387 17.31 -2.63 9.58
N ALA A 388 17.63 -3.93 9.63
CA ALA A 388 16.64 -4.98 9.85
C ALA A 388 15.92 -4.85 11.21
N ILE A 389 16.64 -4.52 12.29
CA ILE A 389 16.04 -4.28 13.61
C ILE A 389 15.12 -3.06 13.56
N LEU A 390 15.55 -1.93 12.99
CA LEU A 390 14.73 -0.72 12.94
C LEU A 390 13.43 -0.95 12.17
N PHE A 391 13.51 -1.60 11.00
CA PHE A 391 12.33 -1.95 10.23
C PHE A 391 11.43 -2.97 10.96
N GLY A 392 12.03 -3.98 11.60
CA GLY A 392 11.31 -4.97 12.40
C GLY A 392 10.57 -4.36 13.59
N LEU A 393 11.21 -3.45 14.34
CA LEU A 393 10.59 -2.70 15.43
C LEU A 393 9.45 -1.82 14.92
N PHE A 394 9.62 -1.16 13.77
CA PHE A 394 8.55 -0.40 13.14
C PHE A 394 7.36 -1.32 12.73
N MET A 395 7.63 -2.52 12.22
CA MET A 395 6.58 -3.50 11.91
C MET A 395 5.82 -3.93 13.17
N ILE A 396 6.54 -4.27 14.24
CA ILE A 396 5.95 -4.60 15.54
C ILE A 396 5.06 -3.45 16.02
N GLN A 397 5.55 -2.22 15.94
CA GLN A 397 4.80 -1.02 16.32
C GLN A 397 3.51 -0.87 15.51
N ILE A 398 3.55 -1.06 14.19
CA ILE A 398 2.35 -1.04 13.33
C ILE A 398 1.34 -2.08 13.80
N PHE A 399 1.76 -3.34 14.03
CA PHE A 399 0.85 -4.40 14.48
C PHE A 399 0.35 -4.20 15.92
N MET A 400 1.11 -3.53 16.78
CA MET A 400 0.71 -3.19 18.15
C MET A 400 -0.16 -1.93 18.25
N THR A 401 -0.26 -1.13 17.18
CA THR A 401 -1.01 0.13 17.16
C THR A 401 -2.50 -0.09 17.45
N LYS A 402 -3.08 0.61 18.43
CA LYS A 402 -4.50 0.50 18.80
C LYS A 402 -5.25 1.80 18.50
N ALA A 403 -6.46 1.68 17.95
CA ALA A 403 -7.40 2.81 17.91
C ALA A 403 -8.24 2.87 19.18
N ARG A 404 -8.73 4.07 19.50
CA ARG A 404 -9.60 4.31 20.67
C ARG A 404 -11.08 4.12 20.37
N ASP A 405 -11.52 4.48 19.17
CA ASP A 405 -12.91 4.31 18.73
C ASP A 405 -13.09 3.06 17.86
N ALA A 406 -14.29 2.47 17.93
CA ALA A 406 -14.60 1.22 17.24
C ALA A 406 -14.53 1.34 15.71
N ALA A 407 -14.94 2.48 15.14
CA ALA A 407 -14.93 2.70 13.69
C ALA A 407 -13.51 2.73 13.13
N THR A 408 -12.61 3.51 13.74
CA THR A 408 -11.20 3.55 13.36
C THR A 408 -10.50 2.22 13.66
N SER A 409 -10.87 1.54 14.75
CA SER A 409 -10.34 0.23 15.08
C SER A 409 -10.65 -0.81 14.00
N SER A 410 -11.88 -0.83 13.49
CA SER A 410 -12.25 -1.72 12.37
C SER A 410 -11.41 -1.46 11.12
N ILE A 411 -11.17 -0.18 10.78
CA ILE A 411 -10.34 0.21 9.64
C ILE A 411 -8.88 -0.22 9.85
N ILE A 412 -8.30 0.07 11.02
CA ILE A 412 -6.91 -0.31 11.32
C ILE A 412 -6.74 -1.82 11.31
N THR A 413 -7.68 -2.59 11.87
CA THR A 413 -7.66 -4.05 11.79
C THR A 413 -7.68 -4.52 10.34
N GLY A 414 -8.54 -3.94 9.49
CA GLY A 414 -8.57 -4.28 8.07
C GLY A 414 -7.26 -3.98 7.33
N LEU A 415 -6.63 -2.84 7.62
CA LEU A 415 -5.31 -2.49 7.07
C LEU A 415 -4.21 -3.44 7.56
N LYS A 416 -4.25 -3.87 8.81
CA LYS A 416 -3.31 -4.86 9.37
C LYS A 416 -3.50 -6.25 8.77
N LEU A 417 -4.74 -6.69 8.56
CA LEU A 417 -5.03 -7.95 7.88
C LEU A 417 -4.54 -7.90 6.43
N THR A 418 -4.67 -6.74 5.77
CA THR A 418 -4.08 -6.54 4.45
C THR A 418 -2.56 -6.66 4.51
N LEU A 419 -1.89 -5.96 5.43
CA LEU A 419 -0.43 -6.09 5.59
C LEU A 419 -0.03 -7.55 5.86
N LEU A 420 -0.73 -8.24 6.74
CA LEU A 420 -0.46 -9.64 7.06
C LEU A 420 -0.57 -10.55 5.82
N SER A 421 -1.62 -10.34 5.00
CA SER A 421 -1.81 -11.09 3.75
C SER A 421 -0.71 -10.85 2.71
N LEU A 422 -0.03 -9.70 2.77
CA LEU A 422 1.03 -9.33 1.84
C LEU A 422 2.43 -9.72 2.35
N PHE A 423 2.62 -9.64 3.67
CA PHE A 423 3.88 -9.88 4.36
C PHE A 423 4.21 -11.38 4.44
N LEU A 424 3.21 -12.25 4.58
CA LEU A 424 3.46 -13.70 4.63
C LEU A 424 4.23 -14.20 3.40
N PRO A 425 3.85 -13.85 2.15
CA PRO A 425 4.63 -14.23 0.97
C PRO A 425 5.83 -13.32 0.65
N TRP A 426 6.20 -12.34 1.48
CA TRP A 426 7.39 -11.50 1.25
C TRP A 426 8.72 -12.27 1.21
N ALA A 427 8.74 -13.51 1.72
CA ALA A 427 9.88 -14.40 1.52
C ALA A 427 10.13 -14.74 0.04
N THR A 428 9.15 -14.47 -0.83
CA THR A 428 9.18 -14.82 -2.26
C THR A 428 9.32 -13.62 -3.20
N THR A 429 9.48 -12.42 -2.64
CA THR A 429 9.76 -11.17 -3.36
C THR A 429 11.17 -10.67 -3.11
N GLY A 430 11.80 -10.03 -4.08
CA GLY A 430 13.12 -9.42 -3.92
C GLY A 430 13.09 -8.01 -3.35
N GLY A 431 14.25 -7.53 -2.90
CA GLY A 431 14.49 -6.12 -2.58
C GLY A 431 14.12 -5.68 -1.17
N VAL A 432 14.58 -4.49 -0.81
CA VAL A 432 14.34 -3.81 0.49
C VAL A 432 13.12 -2.89 0.43
N ASP A 433 12.86 -2.32 -0.74
CA ASP A 433 11.77 -1.37 -0.92
C ASP A 433 10.42 -2.10 -0.89
N PHE A 434 9.59 -1.74 0.10
CA PHE A 434 8.23 -2.25 0.25
C PHE A 434 7.23 -1.54 -0.70
N GLY A 435 7.66 -0.50 -1.40
CA GLY A 435 6.91 0.20 -2.42
C GLY A 435 5.90 1.24 -1.89
N PRO A 436 5.46 2.20 -2.74
CA PRO A 436 4.52 3.25 -2.34
C PRO A 436 3.19 2.72 -1.81
N ASN A 437 2.70 1.60 -2.36
CA ASN A 437 1.45 0.96 -1.97
C ASN A 437 1.43 0.51 -0.50
N VAL A 438 2.50 -0.14 -0.03
CA VAL A 438 2.62 -0.55 1.38
C VAL A 438 2.92 0.67 2.26
N GLY A 439 3.72 1.62 1.75
CA GLY A 439 3.91 2.92 2.39
C GLY A 439 2.59 3.63 2.70
N ALA A 440 1.65 3.63 1.74
CA ALA A 440 0.32 4.20 1.96
C ALA A 440 -0.40 3.54 3.14
N ILE A 441 -0.31 2.21 3.30
CA ILE A 441 -0.92 1.50 4.43
C ILE A 441 -0.31 1.95 5.76
N PHE A 442 1.03 1.97 5.86
CA PHE A 442 1.74 2.44 7.04
C PHE A 442 1.30 3.86 7.40
N GLY A 443 1.24 4.74 6.40
CA GLY A 443 0.79 6.10 6.57
C GLY A 443 -0.62 6.19 7.12
N VAL A 444 -1.59 5.48 6.55
CA VAL A 444 -2.99 5.53 7.00
C VAL A 444 -3.13 5.06 8.45
N ILE A 445 -2.48 3.96 8.84
CA ILE A 445 -2.52 3.45 10.23
C ILE A 445 -2.01 4.52 11.22
N ILE A 446 -0.85 5.12 10.92
CA ILE A 446 -0.25 6.14 11.79
C ILE A 446 -1.09 7.43 11.80
N GLY A 447 -1.59 7.88 10.65
CA GLY A 447 -2.37 9.11 10.54
C GLY A 447 -3.72 9.02 11.26
N LEU A 448 -4.42 7.89 11.15
CA LEU A 448 -5.69 7.68 11.85
C LEU A 448 -5.52 7.68 13.39
N THR A 449 -4.45 7.05 13.89
CA THR A 449 -4.17 7.06 15.33
C THR A 449 -3.70 8.41 15.85
N ALA A 450 -2.89 9.14 15.07
CA ALA A 450 -2.46 10.50 15.38
C ALA A 450 -3.65 11.49 15.46
N ALA A 451 -4.62 11.38 14.53
CA ALA A 451 -5.81 12.23 14.50
C ALA A 451 -6.67 12.07 15.75
N ASN A 452 -6.87 10.82 16.18
CA ASN A 452 -7.66 10.49 17.36
C ASN A 452 -7.00 10.94 18.67
N GLY A 453 -5.67 10.85 18.75
CA GLY A 453 -4.91 11.41 19.87
C GLY A 453 -5.07 12.92 20.02
N ALA A 454 -5.07 13.66 18.90
CA ALA A 454 -5.24 15.11 18.89
C ALA A 454 -6.67 15.54 19.30
N ARG A 455 -7.70 14.89 18.75
CA ARG A 455 -9.11 15.17 19.09
C ARG A 455 -9.43 14.88 20.55
N ALA A 456 -8.90 13.78 21.10
CA ALA A 456 -9.10 13.45 22.52
C ALA A 456 -8.43 14.47 23.47
N ARG A 457 -7.23 14.96 23.14
CA ARG A 457 -6.56 16.01 23.92
C ARG A 457 -7.38 17.31 23.90
N GLN A 458 -7.90 17.72 22.75
CA GLN A 458 -8.77 18.90 22.63
C GLN A 458 -10.05 18.76 23.44
N GLY A 459 -10.75 17.63 23.36
CA GLY A 459 -11.96 17.38 24.16
C GLY A 459 -11.70 17.38 25.67
N SER A 460 -10.58 16.82 26.12
CA SER A 460 -10.19 16.84 27.54
C SER A 460 -9.84 18.26 28.05
N GLY A 461 -9.24 19.10 27.20
CA GLY A 461 -8.93 20.49 27.52
C GLY A 461 -10.20 21.35 27.62
N GLN A 462 -11.14 21.16 26.70
CA GLN A 462 -12.46 21.81 26.75
C GLN A 462 -13.27 21.37 27.98
N ALA A 463 -13.26 20.07 28.32
CA ALA A 463 -13.93 19.57 29.52
C ALA A 463 -13.32 20.11 30.82
N LYS A 464 -11.97 20.21 30.90
CA LYS A 464 -11.29 20.83 32.04
C LYS A 464 -11.60 22.32 32.14
N SER A 465 -11.59 23.05 31.03
CA SER A 465 -11.95 24.47 30.99
C SER A 465 -13.39 24.70 31.44
N ALA A 466 -14.36 23.93 30.91
CA ALA A 466 -15.76 24.00 31.32
C ALA A 466 -15.97 23.68 32.82
N ARG A 467 -15.22 22.70 33.36
CA ARG A 467 -15.24 22.37 34.79
C ARG A 467 -14.66 23.50 35.65
N MET A 468 -13.57 24.12 35.21
CA MET A 468 -12.95 25.28 35.88
C MET A 468 -13.93 26.47 35.91
N THR A 469 -14.58 26.78 34.78
CA THR A 469 -15.59 27.83 34.70
C THR A 469 -16.76 27.56 35.66
N ARG A 470 -17.26 26.32 35.72
CA ARG A 470 -18.33 25.95 36.68
C ARG A 470 -17.90 26.11 38.14
N LEU A 471 -16.64 25.77 38.47
CA LEU A 471 -16.12 25.95 39.82
C LEU A 471 -15.98 27.43 40.20
N ILE A 472 -15.53 28.28 39.28
CA ILE A 472 -15.43 29.74 39.49
C ILE A 472 -16.82 30.36 39.68
N TYR A 473 -17.81 29.97 38.87
CA TYR A 473 -19.20 30.42 39.03
C TYR A 473 -19.80 29.95 40.37
N ALA A 474 -19.56 28.70 40.76
CA ALA A 474 -20.04 28.17 42.03
C ALA A 474 -19.37 28.83 43.25
N SER A 475 -18.09 29.22 43.16
CA SER A 475 -17.43 29.99 44.20
C SER A 475 -17.93 31.44 44.27
N ALA A 476 -18.21 32.07 43.12
CA ALA A 476 -18.77 33.42 43.06
C ALA A 476 -20.18 33.49 43.66
N GLN A 477 -21.01 32.48 43.43
CA GLN A 477 -22.34 32.36 44.04
C GLN A 477 -22.30 32.11 45.56
N ARG A 478 -21.23 31.48 46.07
CA ARG A 478 -21.04 31.30 47.52
C ARG A 478 -20.47 32.54 48.21
N SER A 479 -19.70 33.37 47.51
CA SER A 479 -19.18 34.63 48.05
C SER A 479 -20.17 35.80 47.95
N SER A 480 -21.15 35.73 47.05
CA SER A 480 -22.18 36.77 46.87
C SER A 480 -23.41 36.53 47.76
N GLY A 481 -23.18 36.29 49.06
CA GLY A 481 -24.23 36.06 50.04
C GLY A 481 -25.19 37.24 50.28
N ASP A 482 -25.01 38.41 49.64
CA ASP A 482 -25.89 39.55 49.95
C ASP A 482 -25.99 40.70 48.92
N CYS A 483 -25.89 40.44 47.61
CA CYS A 483 -26.22 41.50 46.63
C CYS A 483 -26.92 40.94 45.40
N ARG A 484 -28.16 41.41 45.18
CA ARG A 484 -28.93 41.26 43.94
C ARG A 484 -28.15 41.88 42.78
N ALA A 485 -27.30 41.09 42.12
CA ALA A 485 -26.71 41.45 40.84
C ALA A 485 -27.58 40.88 39.70
N VAL A 486 -27.98 41.77 38.81
CA VAL A 486 -28.81 41.54 37.63
C VAL A 486 -28.30 40.35 36.81
N VAL A 487 -29.22 39.43 36.55
CA VAL A 487 -29.03 38.26 35.69
C VAL A 487 -28.82 38.72 34.25
N LEU A 488 -27.61 38.57 33.73
CA LEU A 488 -27.38 38.38 32.30
C LEU A 488 -27.04 36.91 32.08
N ALA A 489 -28.07 36.14 31.70
CA ALA A 489 -27.89 34.79 31.20
C ALA A 489 -27.00 34.83 29.94
N PRO A 490 -26.16 33.82 29.69
CA PRO A 490 -25.48 33.71 28.42
C PRO A 490 -26.53 33.34 27.36
N GLU A 491 -27.03 34.35 26.64
CA GLU A 491 -27.79 34.14 25.42
C GLU A 491 -26.95 33.34 24.43
N ARG A 492 -27.49 32.17 24.06
CA ARG A 492 -27.35 31.45 22.79
C ARG A 492 -26.30 32.01 21.81
N THR A 493 -25.03 31.72 22.05
CA THR A 493 -23.98 31.81 21.02
C THR A 493 -24.15 30.74 19.92
N SER A 494 -25.02 29.74 20.12
CA SER A 494 -25.32 28.69 19.12
C SER A 494 -26.23 29.17 17.99
N ASP A 495 -27.13 30.13 18.23
CA ASP A 495 -28.14 30.52 17.23
C ASP A 495 -27.58 31.52 16.21
N LEU A 496 -26.64 32.37 16.61
CA LEU A 496 -25.94 33.27 15.67
C LEU A 496 -24.93 32.51 14.79
N GLN A 497 -24.25 31.49 15.32
CA GLN A 497 -23.40 30.62 14.52
C GLN A 497 -24.22 29.73 13.57
N ARG A 498 -25.38 29.24 14.00
CA ARG A 498 -26.30 28.47 13.14
C ARG A 498 -26.90 29.33 12.02
N LYS A 499 -27.30 30.58 12.31
CA LYS A 499 -27.79 31.52 11.29
C LYS A 499 -26.71 32.01 10.34
N ALA A 500 -25.45 32.11 10.78
CA ALA A 500 -24.31 32.38 9.90
C ALA A 500 -24.00 31.19 8.98
N TRP A 501 -24.16 29.96 9.48
CA TRP A 501 -23.94 28.73 8.72
C TRP A 501 -25.04 28.43 7.69
N GLU A 502 -26.31 28.73 8.02
CA GLU A 502 -27.46 28.56 7.11
C GLU A 502 -27.48 29.59 5.96
N LYS A 503 -26.86 30.77 6.15
CA LYS A 503 -26.71 31.81 5.10
C LYS A 503 -25.61 31.51 4.08
N GLU A 504 -24.67 30.61 4.38
CA GLU A 504 -23.51 30.31 3.51
C GLU A 504 -23.74 29.10 2.58
N PHE A 505 -24.86 28.37 2.76
CA PHE A 505 -25.15 27.11 2.04
C PHE A 505 -26.54 27.02 1.40
N THR A 506 -27.32 28.10 1.39
CA THR A 506 -28.58 28.18 0.62
C THR A 506 -28.31 28.76 -0.77
N PRO A 507 -28.56 28.02 -1.87
CA PRO A 507 -28.52 28.59 -3.21
C PRO A 507 -29.64 29.64 -3.37
N PRO A 508 -29.42 30.72 -4.13
CA PRO A 508 -30.48 31.69 -4.37
C PRO A 508 -31.61 31.04 -5.16
N GLU A 509 -32.81 31.02 -4.57
CA GLU A 509 -34.05 30.74 -5.29
C GLU A 509 -34.31 31.89 -6.28
N GLY A 510 -34.38 31.56 -7.57
CA GLY A 510 -34.96 32.42 -8.59
C GLY A 510 -34.00 33.37 -9.30
N ALA A 511 -33.41 32.90 -10.40
CA ALA A 511 -33.23 33.70 -11.61
C ALA A 511 -33.36 32.75 -12.80
N GLY A 512 -34.24 33.10 -13.74
CA GLY A 512 -34.47 32.37 -14.99
C GLY A 512 -33.31 32.46 -15.97
#